data_AF-A0A378F4X8-F1
#
_entry.id   AF-A0A378F4X8-F1
#
_cell.length_a   1.000
_cell.length_b   1.000
_cell.length_c   1.000
_cell.angle_alpha   90.00
_cell.angle_beta   90.00
_cell.angle_gamma   90.00
#
_symmetry.space_group_name_H-M   'P 1'
#
loop_
_entity.id
_entity.type
_entity.pdbx_description
1 polymer ?
#
loop_
_entity_poly.entity_id
_entity_poly.type
_entity_poly.pdbx_seq_one_letter_code
_entity_poly.pdbx_strand_id
1 'polypeptide(L)'
;MAGKVAKAVAQGARLALGGQPLEGKGYFYPPTLLLDVRQEMDIIHEETFGPVLPVVAFSTLDESLAMANDSDYGLTSSIYTPRSERGDESD
;
A
#
# COMPACT_ATOMS: atom_id res chain seq x y z
N MET A 1 8.90 11.78 0.25
CA MET A 1 8.20 11.03 1.32
C MET A 1 7.05 11.82 1.93
N ALA A 2 7.28 12.85 2.77
CA ALA A 2 6.22 13.61 3.44
C ALA A 2 5.10 14.12 2.51
N GLY A 3 5.45 14.72 1.36
CA GLY A 3 4.46 15.22 0.39
C GLY A 3 3.59 14.12 -0.23
N LYS A 4 4.16 12.94 -0.48
CA LYS A 4 3.40 11.78 -1.03
C LYS A 4 2.45 11.21 0.01
N VAL A 5 2.90 11.10 1.27
CA VAL A 5 2.06 10.67 2.40
C VAL A 5 0.92 11.65 2.63
N ALA A 6 1.19 12.96 2.61
CA ALA A 6 0.15 13.98 2.74
C ALA A 6 -0.88 13.92 1.60
N LYS A 7 -0.42 13.67 0.36
CA LYS A 7 -1.30 13.50 -0.80
C LYS A 7 -2.17 12.25 -0.66
N ALA A 8 -1.60 11.12 -0.25
CA ALA A 8 -2.35 9.89 0.01
C ALA A 8 -3.44 10.11 1.08
N VAL A 9 -3.11 10.81 2.17
CA VAL A 9 -4.09 11.17 3.21
C VAL A 9 -5.20 12.07 2.65
N ALA A 10 -4.85 13.03 1.80
CA ALA A 10 -5.85 13.87 1.11
C ALA A 10 -6.73 13.10 0.13
N GLN A 11 -6.23 11.99 -0.45
CA GLN A 11 -6.99 11.07 -1.32
C GLN A 11 -7.88 10.07 -0.55
N GLY A 12 -7.82 10.11 0.79
CA GLY A 12 -8.64 9.30 1.68
C GLY A 12 -7.90 8.16 2.37
N ALA A 13 -6.58 8.01 2.17
CA ALA A 13 -5.80 7.03 2.91
C ALA A 13 -5.76 7.40 4.40
N ARG A 14 -5.81 6.39 5.25
CA ARG A 14 -5.68 6.57 6.69
C ARG A 14 -4.25 6.37 7.14
N LEU A 15 -3.66 7.39 7.77
CA LEU A 15 -2.36 7.27 8.41
C LEU A 15 -2.48 6.50 9.73
N ALA A 16 -1.92 5.29 9.79
CA ALA A 16 -1.98 4.42 10.96
C ALA A 16 -0.74 4.54 11.86
N LEU A 17 0.42 4.81 11.27
CA LEU A 17 1.69 4.95 11.98
C LEU A 17 2.59 5.94 11.23
N GLY A 18 3.42 6.70 11.95
CA GLY A 18 4.46 7.54 11.37
C GLY A 18 3.90 8.73 10.60
N GLY A 19 4.37 8.93 9.36
CA GLY A 19 3.85 9.94 8.45
C GLY A 19 4.34 11.37 8.68
N GLN A 20 5.18 11.60 9.69
CA GLN A 20 5.86 12.88 9.89
C GLN A 20 7.36 12.69 10.09
N PRO A 21 8.21 13.55 9.51
CA PRO A 21 9.65 13.53 9.77
C PRO A 21 9.93 13.65 11.27
N LEU A 22 10.97 12.95 11.75
CA LEU A 22 11.40 13.08 13.14
C LEU A 22 12.09 14.43 13.37
N GLU A 23 11.82 15.06 14.52
CA GLU A 23 12.51 16.30 14.91
C GLU A 23 13.98 16.01 15.26
N GLY A 24 14.90 16.73 14.62
CA GLY A 24 16.34 16.58 14.87
C GLY A 24 17.21 16.90 13.66
N LYS A 25 18.54 16.80 13.82
CA LYS A 25 19.49 16.92 12.71
C LYS A 25 19.54 15.61 11.91
N GLY A 26 19.04 15.62 10.68
CA GLY A 26 19.12 14.50 9.73
C GLY A 26 17.88 14.36 8.84
N TYR A 27 17.92 13.46 7.86
CA TYR A 27 16.80 13.15 6.97
C TYR A 27 16.08 11.88 7.43
N PHE A 28 15.66 11.83 8.69
CA PHE A 28 15.02 10.65 9.27
C PHE A 28 13.50 10.69 9.04
N TYR A 29 13.01 9.71 8.28
CA TYR A 29 11.59 9.49 8.08
C TYR A 29 11.18 8.19 8.78
N PRO A 30 10.24 8.22 9.74
CA PRO A 30 9.86 7.02 10.48
C PRO A 30 9.11 6.04 9.58
N PRO A 31 9.11 4.74 9.93
CA PRO A 31 8.22 3.76 9.31
C PRO A 31 6.78 4.28 9.31
N THR A 32 6.18 4.32 8.13
CA THR A 32 4.87 4.91 7.89
C THR A 32 3.93 3.86 7.33
N LEU A 33 2.78 3.68 7.98
CA LEU A 33 1.77 2.73 7.56
C LEU A 33 0.52 3.49 7.10
N LEU A 34 0.11 3.25 5.86
CA LEU A 34 -1.13 3.79 5.30
C LEU A 34 -2.12 2.65 5.14
N LEU A 35 -3.32 2.84 5.72
CA LEU A 35 -4.45 1.93 5.63
C LEU A 35 -5.53 2.54 4.75
N ASP A 36 -6.52 1.73 4.38
CA ASP A 36 -7.66 2.17 3.57
C ASP A 36 -7.21 2.79 2.23
N VAL A 37 -6.06 2.33 1.71
CA VAL A 37 -5.52 2.78 0.43
C VAL A 37 -6.31 2.11 -0.68
N ARG A 38 -6.71 2.88 -1.69
CA ARG A 38 -7.43 2.39 -2.88
C ARG A 38 -6.48 2.33 -4.07
N GLN A 39 -6.80 1.50 -5.05
CA GLN A 39 -5.91 1.32 -6.20
C GLN A 39 -5.68 2.64 -6.94
N GLU A 40 -6.73 3.45 -7.11
CA GLU A 40 -6.65 4.73 -7.83
C GLU A 40 -5.80 5.82 -7.15
N MET A 41 -5.22 5.55 -5.97
CA MET A 41 -4.39 6.51 -5.25
C MET A 41 -2.96 6.53 -5.79
N ASP A 42 -2.40 7.73 -5.92
CA ASP A 42 -1.06 7.95 -6.47
C ASP A 42 0.03 7.23 -5.67
N ILE A 43 -0.22 6.96 -4.38
CA ILE A 43 0.74 6.23 -3.52
C ILE A 43 0.94 4.78 -3.94
N ILE A 44 0.00 4.20 -4.70
CA ILE A 44 0.12 2.85 -5.27
C ILE A 44 0.87 2.89 -6.60
N HIS A 45 0.60 3.90 -7.44
CA HIS A 45 1.22 4.01 -8.76
C HIS A 45 2.62 4.65 -8.73
N GLU A 46 2.93 5.47 -7.73
CA GLU A 46 4.20 6.16 -7.63
C GLU A 46 5.11 5.57 -6.54
N GLU A 47 6.33 5.21 -6.92
CA GLU A 47 7.33 4.73 -5.98
C GLU A 47 7.68 5.80 -4.93
N THR A 48 7.58 5.45 -3.64
CA THR A 48 7.72 6.39 -2.53
C THR A 48 9.17 6.51 -2.01
N PHE A 49 10.06 5.58 -2.41
CA PHE A 49 11.49 5.52 -2.06
C PHE A 49 11.76 5.89 -0.58
N GLY A 50 11.09 5.18 0.32
CA GLY A 50 11.13 5.45 1.76
C GLY A 50 10.41 4.36 2.55
N PRO A 51 10.50 4.36 3.89
CA PRO A 51 9.87 3.35 4.73
C PRO A 51 8.36 3.60 4.85
N VAL A 52 7.64 3.60 3.72
CA VAL A 52 6.19 3.82 3.62
C VAL A 52 5.55 2.54 3.08
N LEU A 53 4.62 1.97 3.83
CA LEU A 53 3.87 0.78 3.47
C LEU A 53 2.39 1.13 3.28
N PRO A 54 1.90 1.20 2.03
CA PRO A 54 0.47 1.26 1.74
C PRO A 54 -0.16 -0.12 1.84
N VAL A 55 -1.37 -0.19 2.43
CA VAL A 55 -2.17 -1.41 2.57
C VAL A 55 -3.48 -1.23 1.82
N VAL A 56 -3.71 -2.12 0.87
CA VAL A 56 -4.92 -2.16 0.04
C VAL A 56 -5.74 -3.39 0.43
N ALA A 57 -7.02 -3.18 0.73
CA ALA A 57 -7.96 -4.28 0.99
C ALA A 57 -8.75 -4.60 -0.28
N PHE A 58 -9.05 -5.88 -0.49
CA PHE A 58 -9.90 -6.37 -1.57
C PHE A 58 -10.88 -7.41 -1.00
N SER A 59 -11.98 -7.65 -1.70
CA SER A 59 -13.06 -8.53 -1.22
C SER A 59 -13.13 -9.87 -1.96
N THR A 60 -12.62 -9.98 -3.18
CA THR A 60 -12.64 -11.23 -3.97
C THR A 60 -11.28 -11.56 -4.60
N LEU A 61 -11.05 -12.84 -4.89
CA LEU A 61 -9.82 -13.29 -5.56
C LEU A 61 -9.68 -12.67 -6.95
N ASP A 62 -10.76 -12.62 -7.74
CA ASP A 62 -10.79 -11.98 -9.05
C ASP A 62 -10.42 -10.49 -8.99
N GLU A 63 -10.92 -9.77 -7.97
CA GLU A 63 -10.57 -8.37 -7.72
C GLU A 63 -9.06 -8.24 -7.39
N SER A 64 -8.52 -9.14 -6.57
CA SER A 64 -7.08 -9.14 -6.27
C SER A 64 -6.19 -9.40 -7.48
N LEU A 65 -6.63 -10.28 -8.39
CA LEU A 65 -5.92 -10.59 -9.63
C LEU A 65 -5.98 -9.42 -10.62
N ALA A 66 -7.13 -8.75 -10.73
CA ALA A 66 -7.27 -7.55 -11.52
C ALA A 66 -6.38 -6.42 -10.96
N MET A 67 -6.40 -6.20 -9.65
CA MET A 67 -5.59 -5.17 -8.99
C MET A 67 -4.09 -5.44 -9.05
N ALA A 68 -3.66 -6.71 -9.02
CA ALA A 68 -2.26 -7.07 -9.20
C ALA A 68 -1.76 -6.82 -10.64
N ASN A 69 -2.65 -6.98 -11.63
CA ASN A 69 -2.35 -6.74 -13.03
C ASN A 69 -2.50 -5.25 -13.43
N ASP A 70 -3.23 -4.44 -12.65
CA ASP A 70 -3.47 -3.01 -12.90
C ASP A 70 -2.36 -2.10 -12.35
N SER A 71 -1.10 -2.55 -12.41
CA SER A 71 0.06 -1.77 -11.99
C SER A 71 1.11 -1.76 -13.09
N ASP A 72 1.59 -0.57 -13.48
CA ASP A 72 2.74 -0.38 -14.38
C ASP A 72 4.06 -0.89 -13.77
N TYR A 73 4.08 -1.18 -12.46
CA TYR A 73 5.23 -1.71 -11.73
C TYR A 73 4.84 -2.95 -10.92
N GLY A 74 5.28 -4.13 -11.38
CA GLY A 74 5.07 -5.43 -10.75
C GLY A 74 6.24 -5.88 -9.87
N LEU A 75 6.60 -5.11 -8.84
CA LEU A 75 7.78 -5.42 -8.01
C LEU A 75 7.47 -6.28 -6.77
N THR A 76 6.30 -6.16 -6.15
CA THR A 76 5.87 -7.03 -5.03
C THR A 76 4.40 -6.80 -4.68
N SER A 77 3.63 -7.89 -4.52
CA SER A 77 2.26 -7.88 -3.99
C SER A 77 2.20 -8.85 -2.81
N SER A 78 1.50 -8.47 -1.73
CA SER A 78 1.31 -9.33 -0.55
C SER A 78 -0.18 -9.39 -0.23
N ILE A 79 -0.74 -10.58 -0.41
CA ILE A 79 -2.16 -10.87 -0.18
C ILE A 79 -2.32 -11.42 1.24
N TYR A 80 -3.13 -10.75 2.06
CA TYR A 80 -3.50 -11.22 3.39
C TYR A 80 -5.00 -11.54 3.42
N THR A 81 -5.33 -12.83 3.41
CA THR A 81 -6.71 -13.33 3.51
C THR A 81 -6.88 -14.15 4.80
N PRO A 82 -7.98 -13.98 5.55
CA PRO A 82 -8.32 -14.86 6.67
C PRO A 82 -8.81 -16.25 6.21
N ARG A 83 -8.96 -16.47 4.90
CA ARG A 83 -9.41 -17.74 4.32
C ARG A 83 -8.23 -18.49 3.71
N SER A 84 -7.94 -19.66 4.27
CA SER A 84 -7.05 -20.65 3.64
C SER A 84 -7.71 -21.14 2.36
N GLU A 85 -7.40 -20.50 1.23
CA GLU A 85 -7.64 -21.11 -0.07
C GLU A 85 -6.53 -22.11 -0.32
N ARG A 86 -6.78 -23.30 0.22
CA ARG A 86 -6.09 -24.53 -0.14
C ARG A 86 -6.37 -24.74 -1.62
N GLY A 87 -5.33 -24.66 -2.44
CA GLY A 87 -5.38 -25.04 -3.84
C GLY A 87 -5.82 -26.51 -3.95
N ASP A 88 -6.96 -26.71 -4.60
CA ASP A 88 -7.29 -27.95 -5.27
C ASP A 88 -7.34 -27.59 -6.76
N GLU A 89 -6.16 -27.61 -7.40
CA GLU A 89 -6.11 -27.86 -8.83
C GLU A 89 -6.47 -29.33 -9.06
N SER A 90 -7.63 -29.54 -9.65
CA SER A 90 -8.02 -30.78 -10.33
C SER A 90 -9.10 -30.42 -11.34
N ASP A 91 -8.68 -30.01 -12.54
CA ASP A 91 -8.95 -30.69 -13.82
C ASP A 91 -8.12 -30.07 -14.95
#